data_AF-A0A7L5ABI8-F1
#
_entry.id   AF-A0A7L5ABI8-F1
#
_cell.length_a   1.000
_cell.length_b   1.000
_cell.length_c   1.000
_cell.angle_alpha   90.00
_cell.angle_beta   90.00
_cell.angle_gamma   90.00
#
_symmetry.space_group_name_H-M   'P 1'
#
loop_
_entity.id
_entity.type
_entity.pdbx_description
1 polymer ?
#
loop_
_entity_poly.entity_id
_entity_poly.type
_entity_poly.pdbx_seq_one_letter_code
_entity_poly.pdbx_strand_id
1 'polypeptide(L)'
;MKTFTAVVADITLESRIGLSGVWQMSLDPQGFTVGDTGVLEAVTRSGTRLEIPVLAVQSDENGVLWCMVEKPLAAGTDVVGHVRSPRFAETAL
;
A
#
# COMPACT_ATOMS: atom_id res chain seq x y z
N MET A 1 10.19 2.44 13.17
CA MET A 1 9.77 2.55 11.76
C MET A 1 10.49 1.48 10.98
N LYS A 2 9.75 0.58 10.31
CA LYS A 2 10.31 -0.55 9.55
C LYS A 2 10.31 -0.18 8.07
N THR A 3 11.40 -0.47 7.35
CA THR A 3 11.54 -0.24 5.92
C THR A 3 11.80 -1.57 5.20
N PHE A 4 11.27 -1.73 3.99
CA PHE A 4 11.48 -2.92 3.16
C PHE A 4 11.49 -2.55 1.67
N THR A 5 11.92 -3.48 0.82
CA THR A 5 11.80 -3.40 -0.64
C THR A 5 10.89 -4.51 -1.14
N ALA A 6 10.10 -4.23 -2.18
CA ALA A 6 9.20 -5.18 -2.79
C ALA A 6 8.89 -4.78 -4.24
N VAL A 7 8.18 -5.67 -4.95
CA VAL A 7 7.57 -5.39 -6.25
C VAL A 7 6.06 -5.48 -6.10
N VAL A 8 5.32 -4.62 -6.81
CA VAL A 8 3.87 -4.76 -6.93
C VAL A 8 3.54 -6.02 -7.72
N ALA A 9 2.92 -6.99 -7.07
CA ALA A 9 2.62 -8.28 -7.68
C ALA A 9 1.29 -8.24 -8.45
N ASP A 10 0.24 -7.71 -7.83
CA ASP A 10 -1.10 -7.65 -8.44
C ASP A 10 -1.90 -6.41 -7.98
N ILE A 11 -2.89 -6.03 -8.77
CA ILE A 11 -3.80 -4.91 -8.49
C ILE A 11 -5.26 -5.25 -8.82
N THR A 12 -6.16 -4.93 -7.90
CA THR A 12 -7.60 -5.12 -8.08
C THR A 12 -8.36 -3.87 -7.62
N LEU A 13 -9.41 -3.47 -8.35
CA LEU A 13 -10.30 -2.41 -7.89
C LEU A 13 -11.26 -2.99 -6.84
N GLU A 14 -11.21 -2.52 -5.59
CA GLU A 14 -12.12 -2.96 -4.54
C GLU A 14 -13.45 -2.23 -4.61
N SER A 15 -13.41 -0.90 -4.69
CA SER A 15 -14.62 -0.08 -4.79
C SER A 15 -14.37 1.22 -5.52
N ARG A 16 -15.42 1.82 -6.07
CA ARG A 16 -15.38 3.14 -6.70
C ARG A 16 -16.65 3.91 -6.40
N ILE A 17 -16.50 5.12 -5.89
CA ILE A 17 -17.58 6.09 -5.68
C ILE A 17 -17.23 7.35 -6.47
N GLY A 18 -17.95 7.57 -7.57
CA GLY A 18 -17.64 8.65 -8.51
C GLY A 18 -16.24 8.50 -9.10
N LEU A 19 -15.38 9.50 -8.87
CA LEU A 19 -13.98 9.51 -9.33
C LEU A 19 -13.00 8.91 -8.30
N SER A 20 -13.45 8.64 -7.08
CA SER A 20 -12.61 8.06 -6.02
C SER A 20 -12.70 6.54 -6.07
N GLY A 21 -11.55 5.88 -6.28
CA GLY A 21 -11.44 4.43 -6.25
C GLY A 21 -10.57 3.98 -5.09
N VAL A 22 -10.98 2.92 -4.40
CA VAL A 22 -10.14 2.17 -3.48
C VAL A 22 -9.64 0.94 -4.22
N TRP A 23 -8.33 0.79 -4.26
CA TRP A 23 -7.64 -0.30 -4.92
C TRP A 23 -6.93 -1.17 -3.90
N GLN A 24 -6.90 -2.46 -4.19
CA GLN A 24 -6.09 -3.46 -3.52
C GLN A 24 -4.82 -3.67 -4.33
N MET A 25 -3.68 -3.74 -3.64
CA MET A 25 -2.38 -3.97 -4.25
C MET A 25 -1.58 -4.97 -3.42
N SER A 26 -1.15 -6.08 -4.01
CA SER A 26 -0.30 -7.08 -3.35
C SER A 26 1.17 -6.83 -3.66
N LEU A 27 2.05 -7.28 -2.76
CA LEU A 27 3.50 -7.06 -2.84
C LEU A 27 4.26 -8.38 -2.70
N ASP A 28 5.38 -8.50 -3.41
CA ASP A 28 6.31 -9.63 -3.30
C ASP A 28 7.78 -9.15 -3.23
N PRO A 29 8.56 -9.50 -2.18
CA PRO A 29 8.09 -10.14 -0.95
C PRO A 29 7.14 -9.24 -0.16
N GLN A 30 6.31 -9.85 0.69
CA GLN A 30 5.47 -9.10 1.61
C GLN A 30 6.33 -8.36 2.64
N GLY A 31 6.08 -7.06 2.81
CA GLY A 31 6.77 -6.22 3.80
C GLY A 31 5.88 -5.66 4.92
N PHE A 32 4.60 -5.49 4.63
CA PHE A 32 3.56 -5.12 5.59
C PHE A 32 2.92 -6.35 6.24
N THR A 33 2.20 -6.13 7.34
CA THR A 33 1.34 -7.08 8.04
C THR A 33 -0.07 -6.51 8.24
N VAL A 34 -1.05 -7.36 8.55
CA VAL A 34 -2.44 -6.92 8.74
C VAL A 34 -2.53 -5.83 9.82
N GLY A 35 -3.24 -4.75 9.50
CA GLY A 35 -3.38 -3.58 10.36
C GLY A 35 -2.26 -2.53 10.26
N ASP A 36 -1.19 -2.82 9.52
CA ASP A 36 -0.17 -1.81 9.23
C ASP A 36 -0.72 -0.67 8.37
N THR A 37 -0.10 0.50 8.54
CA THR A 37 -0.25 1.65 7.64
C THR A 37 1.13 2.14 7.24
N GLY A 38 1.21 2.93 6.17
CA GLY A 38 2.52 3.38 5.70
C GLY A 38 2.49 4.15 4.39
N VAL A 39 3.66 4.21 3.76
CA VAL A 39 3.84 4.77 2.44
C VAL A 39 4.66 3.80 1.60
N LEU A 40 4.27 3.63 0.35
CA LEU A 40 5.07 3.00 -0.70
C LEU A 40 5.65 4.10 -1.59
N GLU A 41 6.95 4.03 -1.80
CA GLU A 41 7.65 4.93 -2.69
C GLU A 41 8.09 4.20 -3.95
N ALA A 42 7.85 4.80 -5.11
CA ALA A 42 8.33 4.30 -6.39
C ALA A 42 9.06 5.40 -7.14
N VAL A 43 10.05 5.02 -7.95
CA VAL A 43 10.71 5.94 -8.89
C VAL A 43 10.29 5.55 -10.29
N THR A 44 9.64 6.48 -10.99
CA THR A 44 9.29 6.30 -12.39
C THR A 44 10.54 6.27 -13.27
N ARG A 45 10.41 5.77 -14.51
CA ARG A 45 11.53 5.78 -15.49
C ARG A 45 12.07 7.19 -15.76
N SER A 46 11.27 8.24 -15.60
CA SER A 46 11.68 9.64 -15.75
C SER A 46 12.35 10.22 -14.50
N GLY A 47 12.51 9.45 -13.43
CA GLY A 47 13.11 9.89 -12.16
C GLY A 47 12.15 10.59 -11.21
N THR A 48 10.87 10.74 -11.56
CA THR A 48 9.85 11.28 -10.65
C THR A 48 9.59 10.28 -9.54
N ARG A 49 9.70 10.72 -8.28
CA ARG A 49 9.32 9.93 -7.10
C ARG A 49 7.81 10.05 -6.86
N LEU A 50 7.16 8.92 -6.73
CA LEU A 50 5.77 8.79 -6.37
C LEU A 50 5.68 8.28 -4.93
N GLU A 51 4.78 8.85 -4.15
CA GLU A 51 4.45 8.39 -2.81
C GLU A 51 2.99 7.95 -2.79
N ILE A 52 2.76 6.69 -2.44
CA ILE A 52 1.44 6.07 -2.38
C ILE A 52 1.13 5.72 -0.92
N PRO A 53 0.18 6.42 -0.29
CA PRO A 53 -0.26 6.09 1.06
C PRO A 53 -0.93 4.71 1.10
N VAL A 54 -0.50 3.87 2.04
CA VAL A 54 -1.17 2.61 2.39
C VAL A 54 -2.13 2.91 3.53
N LEU A 55 -3.43 2.87 3.22
CA LEU A 55 -4.52 3.24 4.13
C LEU A 55 -4.77 2.14 5.16
N ALA A 56 -4.64 0.88 4.75
CA ALA A 56 -4.78 -0.31 5.57
C ALA A 56 -4.15 -1.50 4.84
N VAL A 57 -3.89 -2.57 5.59
CA VAL A 57 -3.46 -3.85 5.05
C VAL A 57 -4.40 -4.94 5.56
N GLN A 58 -4.96 -5.71 4.64
CA GLN A 58 -5.94 -6.76 4.92
C GLN A 58 -5.48 -8.09 4.33
N SER A 59 -5.88 -9.20 4.93
CA SER A 59 -5.71 -10.54 4.36
C SER A 59 -7.02 -11.02 3.74
N ASP A 60 -6.96 -11.64 2.57
CA ASP A 60 -8.11 -12.36 2.02
C ASP A 60 -8.22 -13.80 2.57
N GLU A 61 -9.22 -14.55 2.08
CA GLU A 61 -9.46 -15.95 2.47
C GLU A 61 -8.32 -16.92 2.12
N ASN A 62 -7.46 -16.54 1.16
CA ASN A 62 -6.30 -17.32 0.74
C ASN A 62 -5.01 -16.93 1.47
N GLY A 63 -5.09 -15.94 2.38
CA GLY A 63 -3.95 -15.42 3.12
C GLY A 63 -3.08 -14.43 2.33
N VAL A 64 -3.54 -13.95 1.17
CA VAL A 64 -2.84 -12.90 0.43
C VAL A 64 -3.03 -11.56 1.14
N LEU A 65 -1.93 -10.83 1.34
CA LEU A 65 -1.98 -9.49 1.92
C LEU A 65 -2.19 -8.44 0.83
N TRP A 66 -3.23 -7.63 1.03
CA TRP A 66 -3.66 -6.55 0.15
C TRP A 66 -3.46 -5.20 0.83
N CYS A 67 -2.67 -4.34 0.20
CA CYS A 67 -2.51 -2.94 0.57
C CYS A 67 -3.65 -2.12 -0.03
N MET A 68 -4.39 -1.41 0.82
CA MET A 68 -5.48 -0.52 0.43
C MET A 68 -4.92 0.85 0.04
N VAL A 69 -5.13 1.28 -1.21
CA VAL A 69 -4.59 2.54 -1.76
C VAL A 69 -5.61 3.26 -2.65
N GLU A 70 -5.53 4.58 -2.76
CA GLU A 70 -6.41 5.34 -3.67
C GLU A 70 -5.91 5.35 -5.12
N LYS A 71 -4.59 5.24 -5.29
CA LYS A 71 -3.91 5.31 -6.59
C LYS A 71 -2.91 4.16 -6.69
N PRO A 72 -3.24 3.06 -7.37
CA PRO A 72 -2.37 1.92 -7.44
C PRO A 72 -1.14 2.23 -8.30
N LEU A 73 -0.05 1.56 -8.00
CA LEU A 73 1.08 1.45 -8.91
C LEU A 73 0.84 0.27 -9.85
N ALA A 74 1.44 0.28 -11.04
CA ALA A 74 1.31 -0.84 -11.96
C ALA A 74 2.01 -2.09 -11.39
N ALA A 75 1.48 -3.28 -11.67
CA ALA A 75 2.18 -4.53 -11.41
C ALA A 75 3.57 -4.52 -12.08
N GLY A 76 4.55 -5.10 -11.40
CA GLY A 76 5.97 -5.04 -11.77
C GLY A 76 6.69 -3.76 -11.35
N THR A 77 6.05 -2.83 -10.63
CA THR A 77 6.72 -1.62 -10.13
C THR A 77 7.53 -1.94 -8.87
N ASP A 78 8.83 -1.65 -8.90
CA ASP A 78 9.69 -1.67 -7.71
C ASP A 78 9.30 -0.58 -6.71
N VAL A 79 9.23 -0.95 -5.43
CA VAL A 79 8.85 -0.05 -4.35
C VAL A 79 9.76 -0.17 -3.14
N VAL A 80 9.90 0.95 -2.43
CA VAL A 80 10.41 1.00 -1.05
C VAL A 80 9.23 1.28 -0.12
N GLY A 81 8.97 0.39 0.84
CA GLY A 81 7.88 0.53 1.79
C GLY A 81 8.36 1.01 3.16
N HIS A 82 7.59 1.92 3.76
CA HIS A 82 7.83 2.46 5.10
C HIS A 82 6.61 2.23 6.00
N VAL A 83 6.74 1.32 6.96
CA VAL A 83 5.69 1.00 7.93
C VAL A 83 5.68 2.02 9.06
N ARG A 84 4.55 2.71 9.20
CA ARG A 84 4.31 3.61 10.32
C ARG A 84 3.80 2.80 11.50
N SER A 85 4.37 3.04 12.68
CA SER A 85 3.77 2.55 13.92
C SER A 85 2.40 3.22 14.09
N PRO A 86 1.37 2.51 14.57
CA PRO A 86 0.12 3.15 14.92
C PRO A 86 0.43 4.26 15.92
N ARG A 87 0.24 5.52 15.52
CA ARG A 87 0.13 6.61 16.46
C ARG A 87 -1.20 6.35 17.16
N PHE A 88 -1.22 6.20 18.47
CA PHE A 88 -2.49 6.25 19.21
C PHE A 88 -3.21 7.51 18.73
N ALA A 89 -4.35 7.33 18.07
CA ALA A 89 -5.19 8.45 17.72
C ALA A 89 -5.54 9.10 19.05
N GLU A 90 -5.06 10.32 19.25
CA GLU A 90 -5.51 11.16 20.34
C GLU A 90 -7.00 11.40 20.08
N THR A 91 -7.84 10.65 20.79
CA THR A 91 -9.27 10.88 20.85
C THR A 91 -9.45 12.31 21.34
N ALA A 92 -9.77 13.22 20.44
CA ALA A 92 -10.29 14.52 20.81
C ALA A 92 -11.57 14.26 21.63
N LEU A 93 -11.48 14.63 22.91
CA LEU A 93 -12.58 14.62 23.90
C LEU A 93 -13.75 15.49 23.44
#